data_AF-A0A2I0XHY1-F1
#
_entry.id   AF-A0A2I0XHY1-F1
#
_cell.length_a   1.000
_cell.length_b   1.000
_cell.length_c   1.000
_cell.angle_alpha   90.00
_cell.angle_beta   90.00
_cell.angle_gamma   90.00
#
_symmetry.space_group_name_H-M   'P 1'
#
loop_
_entity.id
_entity.type
_entity.pdbx_description
1 polymer ?
#
loop_
_entity_poly.entity_id
_entity_poly.type
_entity_poly.pdbx_seq_one_letter_code
_entity_poly.pdbx_strand_id
1 'polypeptide(L)' 'MGDPELDYGFAYDEQGNVNILHSTFFDFNPEVDNSIEAYVDRIIFTLSEAIDEQLANIQWQIVLGQQQG' A
#
# COMPACT_ATOMS: atom_id res chain seq x y z
N MET A 1 5.52 -5.20 13.95
CA MET A 1 5.61 -3.74 14.07
C MET A 1 6.77 -3.32 13.19
N GLY A 2 6.46 -2.75 12.03
CA GLY A 2 7.43 -2.20 11.08
C GLY A 2 7.94 -0.85 11.54
N ASP A 3 9.06 -0.43 10.98
CA ASP A 3 9.73 0.82 11.30
C ASP A 3 8.87 2.01 10.82
N PRO A 4 8.38 2.91 11.70
CA PRO A 4 7.49 4.00 11.31
C PRO A 4 8.12 5.02 10.36
N GLU A 5 9.45 5.04 10.19
CA GLU A 5 10.13 5.85 9.17
C GLU A 5 10.05 5.25 7.75
N LEU A 6 9.70 3.96 7.61
CA LEU A 6 9.69 3.24 6.33
C LEU A 6 8.30 3.03 5.73
N ASP A 7 7.23 3.39 6.44
CA ASP A 7 5.87 3.03 6.03
C ASP A 7 5.21 4.00 5.05
N TYR A 8 5.86 5.09 4.63
CA TYR A 8 5.35 6.03 3.60
C TYR A 8 3.89 6.51 3.83
N GLY A 9 3.41 6.49 5.08
CA GLY A 9 2.02 6.82 5.43
C GLY A 9 1.02 5.67 5.31
N PHE A 10 1.47 4.46 4.94
CA PHE A 10 0.70 3.24 5.04
C PHE A 10 0.49 2.81 6.50
N ALA A 11 -0.71 2.31 6.76
CA ALA A 11 -1.01 1.56 7.97
C ALA A 11 -1.26 0.11 7.57
N TYR A 12 -0.85 -0.84 8.40
CA TYR A 12 -1.03 -2.27 8.12
C TYR A 12 -1.97 -2.90 9.15
N ASP A 13 -2.79 -3.84 8.70
CA ASP A 13 -3.62 -4.67 9.57
C ASP A 13 -2.81 -5.80 10.24
N GLU A 14 -3.47 -6.60 11.07
CA GLU A 14 -2.85 -7.73 11.78
C GLU A 14 -2.33 -8.83 10.83
N GLN A 15 -2.79 -8.84 9.57
CA GLN A 15 -2.34 -9.78 8.54
C GLN A 15 -1.22 -9.20 7.66
N GLY A 16 -0.82 -7.94 7.87
CA GLY A 16 0.18 -7.26 7.07
C GLY A 16 -0.35 -6.70 5.73
N ASN A 17 -1.67 -6.59 5.55
CA ASN A 17 -2.23 -5.89 4.40
C ASN A 17 -2.31 -4.38 4.66
N VAL A 18 -2.27 -3.58 3.61
CA VAL A 18 -2.49 -2.13 3.71
C VAL A 18 -3.93 -1.85 4.16
N ASN A 19 -4.06 -1.27 5.34
CA ASN A 19 -5.31 -0.75 5.86
C ASN A 19 -5.49 0.70 5.41
N ILE A 20 -6.14 0.87 4.25
CA ILE A 20 -6.36 2.19 3.63
C ILE A 20 -7.06 3.15 4.60
N LEU A 21 -8.08 2.70 5.35
CA LEU A 21 -8.85 3.57 6.25
C LEU A 21 -8.02 4.19 7.38
N HIS A 22 -6.93 3.53 7.77
CA HIS A 22 -6.02 4.01 8.81
C HIS A 22 -4.75 4.65 8.23
N SER A 23 -4.62 4.69 6.91
CA SER A 23 -3.48 5.26 6.20
C SER A 23 -3.71 6.75 5.90
N THR A 24 -2.62 7.48 5.67
CA THR A 24 -2.67 8.88 5.21
C THR A 24 -3.32 9.04 3.84
N PHE A 25 -3.49 7.95 3.07
CA PHE A 25 -4.21 7.97 1.78
C PHE A 25 -5.74 8.04 1.92
N PHE A 26 -6.29 7.90 3.14
CA PHE A 26 -7.73 8.01 3.33
C PHE A 26 -8.22 9.45 3.36
N ASP A 27 -8.84 9.89 2.26
CA ASP A 27 -9.38 11.25 2.09
C ASP A 27 -10.75 11.26 1.39
N PHE A 28 -11.61 10.28 1.71
CA PHE A 28 -12.95 10.17 1.12
C PHE A 28 -13.76 11.47 1.31
N ASN A 29 -14.16 12.06 0.20
CA ASN A 29 -14.94 13.30 0.15
C ASN A 29 -16.27 13.06 -0.57
N PRO A 30 -17.42 13.05 0.14
CA PRO A 30 -18.73 12.83 -0.47
C PRO A 30 -19.14 13.85 -1.55
N GLU A 31 -18.51 15.03 -1.60
CA GLU A 31 -18.77 16.05 -2.63
C GLU A 31 -18.07 15.75 -3.96
N VAL A 32 -17.02 14.91 -3.94
CA VAL A 32 -16.19 14.56 -5.09
C VAL A 32 -16.34 13.07 -5.44
N ASP A 33 -16.36 12.23 -4.41
CA ASP A 33 -16.40 10.78 -4.48
C ASP A 33 -17.84 10.28 -4.37
N ASN A 34 -18.52 10.23 -5.53
CA ASN A 34 -19.91 9.81 -5.62
C ASN A 34 -20.16 8.33 -5.27
N SER A 35 -19.08 7.53 -5.19
CA SER A 35 -19.10 6.12 -4.79
C SER A 35 -17.73 5.69 -4.27
N ILE A 36 -17.67 4.52 -3.65
CA ILE A 36 -16.39 3.90 -3.26
C ILE A 36 -15.51 3.66 -4.49
N GLU A 37 -16.09 3.25 -5.62
CA GLU A 37 -15.37 3.04 -6.88
C GLU A 37 -14.73 4.35 -7.38
N ALA A 38 -15.50 5.46 -7.35
CA ALA A 38 -14.98 6.77 -7.76
C ALA A 38 -13.83 7.24 -6.87
N TYR A 39 -13.91 6.99 -5.57
CA TYR A 39 -12.81 7.24 -4.63
C TYR A 39 -11.57 6.40 -4.97
N VAL A 40 -11.74 5.09 -5.18
CA VAL A 40 -10.63 4.19 -5.54
C VAL A 40 -9.97 4.64 -6.84
N ASP A 41 -10.75 4.97 -7.87
CA ASP A 41 -10.24 5.47 -9.16
C ASP A 41 -9.46 6.78 -9.00
N ARG A 42 -9.85 7.63 -8.04
CA ARG A 42 -9.13 8.88 -7.75
C ARG A 42 -7.78 8.62 -7.10
N ILE A 43 -7.73 7.75 -6.10
CA ILE A 43 -6.52 7.53 -5.30
C ILE A 43 -5.55 6.54 -5.97
N ILE A 44 -6.00 5.72 -6.93
CA ILE A 44 -5.22 4.59 -7.46
C ILE A 44 -3.85 5.02 -8.01
N PHE A 45 -3.78 6.18 -8.65
CA PHE A 45 -2.52 6.69 -9.20
C PHE A 45 -1.53 7.04 -8.09
N THR A 46 -1.94 7.85 -7.13
CA THR A 46 -1.11 8.24 -5.98
C THR A 46 -0.74 7.03 -5.12
N LEU A 47 -1.66 6.09 -4.95
CA LEU A 47 -1.44 4.86 -4.21
C LEU A 47 -0.39 3.98 -4.91
N SER A 48 -0.46 3.85 -6.23
CA SER A 48 0.51 3.07 -7.01
C SER A 48 1.91 3.67 -6.93
N GLU A 49 2.06 4.99 -7.01
CA GLU A 49 3.36 5.65 -6.87
C GLU A 49 3.98 5.39 -5.49
N ALA A 50 3.20 5.50 -4.42
CA ALA A 50 3.68 5.24 -3.06
C ALA A 50 4.08 3.77 -2.85
N ILE A 51 3.34 2.83 -3.45
CA ILE A 51 3.70 1.40 -3.42
C ILE A 51 5.01 1.16 -4.18
N ASP A 52 5.17 1.75 -5.37
CA ASP A 52 6.39 1.58 -6.17
C ASP A 52 7.64 2.14 -5.44
N GLU A 53 7.50 3.29 -4.77
CA GLU A 53 8.57 3.83 -3.92
C GLU A 53 8.92 2.92 -2.75
N GLN A 54 7.91 2.33 -2.09
CA GLN A 54 8.16 1.34 -1.05
C GLN A 54 8.89 0.11 -1.60
N LEU A 55 8.42 -0.45 -2.71
CA LEU A 55 9.02 -1.63 -3.33
C LEU A 55 10.45 -1.37 -3.82
N ALA A 56 10.76 -0.15 -4.26
CA ALA A 56 12.12 0.25 -4.64
C ALA A 56 13.09 0.23 -3.45
N ASN A 57 12.60 0.46 -2.23
CA ASN A 57 13.40 0.37 -1.00
C ASN A 57 13.51 -1.05 -0.43
N ILE A 58 12.71 -2.00 -0.92
CA ILE A 58 12.84 -3.40 -0.51
C ILE A 58 14.04 -4.03 -1.21
N GLN A 59 14.97 -4.59 -0.44
CA GLN A 59 16.01 -5.46 -0.99
C GLN A 59 15.37 -6.77 -1.48
N TRP A 60 15.28 -6.93 -2.79
CA TRP A 60 14.86 -8.18 -3.42
C TRP A 60 15.87 -9.30 -3.14
N GLN A 61 15.41 -10.40 -2.55
CA GLN A 61 16.18 -11.63 -2.42
C GLN A 61 15.67 -12.68 -3.41
N ILE A 62 16.50 -13.06 -4.38
CA ILE A 62 16.21 -14.19 -5.26
C ILE A 62 16.59 -15.47 -4.51
N VAL A 63 15.59 -16.25 -4.11
CA VAL A 63 15.81 -17.58 -3.50
C VAL A 63 15.64 -18.64 -4.59
N LEU A 64 16.72 -19.33 -4.93
CA LEU A 64 16.66 -20.54 -5.75
C LEU A 64 16.01 -21.65 -4.94
N GLY A 65 14.73 -21.92 -5.19
CA GLY A 65 14.07 -23.11 -4.67
C GLY A 65 14.79 -24.35 -5.20
N GLN A 66 15.47 -25.07 -4.30
CA GLN A 66 15.95 -26.42 -4.62
C GLN A 66 14.71 -27.30 -4.79
N GLN A 67 14.36 -27.61 -6.04
CA GLN A 67 13.40 -28.66 -6.35
C GLN A 67 14.04 -29.97 -5.85
N GLN A 68 13.65 -30.39 -4.65
CA GLN A 68 13.94 -31.71 -4.11
C GLN A 68 13.37 -32.72 -5.13
N GLY A 69 14.26 -33.51 -5.74
CA GLY A 69 13.91 -34.57 -6.68
C GLY A 69 13.35 -35.80 -6.00
#